data_AF-A0A2D7DU54-F1
#
_entry.id   AF-A0A2D7DU54-F1
#
_cell.length_a   1.000
_cell.length_b   1.000
_cell.length_c   1.000
_cell.angle_alpha   90.00
_cell.angle_beta   90.00
_cell.angle_gamma   90.00
#
_symmetry.space_group_name_H-M   'P 1'
#
loop_
_entity.id
_entity.type
_entity.pdbx_description
1 polymer ?
#
loop_
_entity_poly.entity_id
_entity_poly.type
_entity_poly.pdbx_seq_one_letter_code
_entity_poly.pdbx_strand_id
1 'polypeptide(L)'
;MNAYKANLLNSLTLIIIGFWGYFESSSVTALIPVVFGFVLLACSKGVKNQNKIIAHVAVLFTLIILLALVGMRLPKSIDSGGIGLVRVLVMISTSALAMIYFVKSFIEARRNKS
;
A
#
# COMPACT_ATOMS: atom_id res chain seq x y z
N MET A 1 2.06 14.30 -7.80
CA MET A 1 1.07 13.21 -7.60
C MET A 1 0.13 13.61 -6.46
N ASN A 2 -1.13 13.15 -6.44
CA ASN A 2 -2.08 13.40 -5.34
C ASN A 2 -2.36 12.08 -4.58
N ALA A 3 -3.05 12.15 -3.44
CA ALA A 3 -3.37 10.96 -2.62
C ALA A 3 -4.11 9.87 -3.40
N TYR A 4 -5.05 10.24 -4.28
CA TYR A 4 -5.74 9.29 -5.15
C TYR A 4 -4.78 8.50 -6.05
N LYS A 5 -3.93 9.20 -6.81
CA LYS A 5 -2.97 8.55 -7.72
C LYS A 5 -1.95 7.70 -6.97
N ALA A 6 -1.51 8.16 -5.79
CA ALA A 6 -0.57 7.41 -4.96
C ALA A 6 -1.20 6.13 -4.38
N ASN A 7 -2.45 6.21 -3.90
CA ASN A 7 -3.21 5.05 -3.42
C ASN A 7 -3.48 4.06 -4.56
N LEU A 8 -3.86 4.54 -5.74
CA LEU A 8 -4.10 3.71 -6.90
C LEU A 8 -2.82 2.96 -7.30
N LEU A 9 -1.70 3.67 -7.41
CA LEU A 9 -0.39 3.07 -7.68
C LEU A 9 -0.08 1.98 -6.65
N ASN A 10 -0.19 2.29 -5.36
CA ASN A 10 0.10 1.32 -4.31
C ASN A 10 -0.82 0.09 -4.37
N SER A 11 -2.12 0.29 -4.55
CA SER A 11 -3.08 -0.80 -4.65
C SER A 11 -2.79 -1.75 -5.81
N LEU A 12 -2.46 -1.22 -6.98
CA LEU A 12 -2.10 -2.02 -8.15
C LEU A 12 -0.77 -2.75 -7.94
N THR A 13 0.23 -2.08 -7.37
CA THR A 13 1.51 -2.71 -7.04
C THR A 13 1.34 -3.89 -6.09
N LEU A 14 0.55 -3.72 -5.02
CA LEU A 14 0.29 -4.78 -4.04
C LEU A 14 -0.44 -5.98 -4.66
N ILE A 15 -1.41 -5.74 -5.56
CA ILE A 15 -2.13 -6.81 -6.28
C ILE A 15 -1.18 -7.56 -7.22
N ILE A 16 -0.50 -6.84 -8.12
CA ILE A 16 0.31 -7.45 -9.18
C ILE A 16 1.50 -8.21 -8.58
N ILE A 17 2.23 -7.56 -7.67
CA ILE A 17 3.41 -8.16 -7.05
C ILE A 17 3.01 -9.25 -6.06
N GLY A 18 1.91 -9.08 -5.33
CA GLY A 18 1.39 -10.11 -4.43
C GLY A 18 1.00 -11.39 -5.17
N PHE A 19 0.29 -11.28 -6.29
CA PHE A 19 -0.04 -12.43 -7.13
C PHE A 19 1.22 -13.07 -7.74
N TRP A 20 2.17 -12.27 -8.23
CA TRP A 20 3.46 -12.82 -8.70
C TRP A 20 4.16 -13.59 -7.56
N GLY A 21 4.24 -13.01 -6.36
CA GLY A 21 4.75 -13.69 -5.18
C GLY A 21 4.08 -15.03 -4.90
N TYR A 22 2.77 -15.12 -5.04
CA TYR A 22 2.02 -16.37 -4.88
C TYR A 22 2.36 -17.39 -5.96
N PHE A 23 2.36 -17.02 -7.24
CA PHE A 23 2.63 -17.97 -8.33
C PHE A 23 4.04 -18.55 -8.30
N GLU A 24 5.03 -17.79 -7.85
CA GLU A 24 6.41 -18.29 -7.76
C GLU A 24 6.63 -19.13 -6.49
N SER A 25 6.13 -18.68 -5.34
CA SER A 25 6.44 -19.33 -4.05
C SER A 25 5.38 -20.32 -3.57
N SER A 26 4.23 -20.39 -4.23
CA SER A 26 3.01 -21.09 -3.77
C SER A 26 2.62 -20.74 -2.33
N SER A 27 3.07 -19.60 -1.82
CA SER A 27 2.88 -19.21 -0.42
C SER A 27 1.59 -18.41 -0.26
N VAL A 28 0.65 -18.95 0.50
CA VAL A 28 -0.62 -18.28 0.85
C VAL A 28 -0.37 -16.91 1.52
N THR A 29 0.73 -16.75 2.24
CA THR A 29 1.09 -15.47 2.89
C THR A 29 1.38 -14.35 1.88
N ALA A 30 1.67 -14.65 0.61
CA ALA A 30 1.82 -13.66 -0.46
C ALA A 30 0.48 -13.06 -0.92
N LEU A 31 -0.66 -13.68 -0.57
CA LEU A 31 -1.99 -13.16 -0.86
C LEU A 31 -2.43 -12.06 0.11
N ILE A 32 -1.75 -11.89 1.25
CA ILE A 32 -2.07 -10.82 2.21
C ILE A 32 -1.94 -9.43 1.55
N PRO A 33 -0.80 -9.08 0.89
CA PRO A 33 -0.71 -7.87 0.08
C PRO A 33 -1.82 -7.72 -0.96
N VAL A 34 -2.22 -8.81 -1.61
CA VAL A 34 -3.28 -8.79 -2.65
C VAL A 34 -4.61 -8.35 -2.07
N VAL A 35 -5.01 -8.93 -0.93
CA VAL A 35 -6.26 -8.55 -0.24
C VAL A 35 -6.24 -7.08 0.15
N PHE A 36 -5.13 -6.61 0.74
CA PHE A 36 -4.98 -5.19 1.07
C PHE A 36 -5.02 -4.30 -0.17
N GLY A 37 -4.42 -4.74 -1.28
CA GLY A 37 -4.47 -4.06 -2.56
C GLY A 37 -5.91 -3.89 -3.06
N PHE A 38 -6.75 -4.92 -2.99
CA PHE A 38 -8.17 -4.81 -3.36
C PHE A 38 -8.94 -3.86 -2.46
N VAL A 39 -8.71 -3.91 -1.14
CA VAL A 39 -9.35 -2.98 -0.18
C VAL A 39 -8.96 -1.53 -0.50
N LEU A 40 -7.68 -1.25 -0.69
CA LEU A 40 -7.19 0.08 -1.05
C LEU A 40 -7.71 0.53 -2.42
N LEU A 41 -7.84 -0.39 -3.38
CA LEU A 41 -8.42 -0.10 -4.69
C LEU A 41 -9.89 0.32 -4.55
N ALA A 42 -10.69 -0.39 -3.75
CA ALA A 42 -12.07 -0.03 -3.46
C ALA A 42 -12.18 1.35 -2.77
N CYS A 43 -11.24 1.68 -1.88
CA CYS A 43 -11.17 3.00 -1.25
C CYS A 43 -10.78 4.12 -2.23
N SER A 44 -10.19 3.83 -3.39
CA SER A 44 -9.67 4.83 -4.33
C SER A 44 -10.73 5.83 -4.78
N LYS A 45 -11.97 5.38 -5.05
CA LYS A 45 -13.07 6.27 -5.46
C LYS A 45 -13.44 7.25 -4.34
N GLY A 46 -13.45 6.79 -3.09
CA GLY A 46 -13.70 7.64 -1.93
C GLY A 46 -12.58 8.65 -1.66
N VAL A 47 -11.32 8.24 -1.85
CA VAL A 47 -10.15 9.14 -1.77
C VAL A 47 -10.21 10.21 -2.86
N LYS A 48 -10.60 9.85 -4.10
CA LYS A 48 -10.79 10.80 -5.21
C LYS A 48 -11.86 11.85 -4.89
N ASN A 49 -12.95 11.42 -4.28
CA ASN A 49 -14.08 12.29 -3.91
C ASN A 49 -13.84 13.06 -2.59
N GLN A 50 -12.62 13.03 -2.03
CA GLN A 50 -12.26 13.67 -0.76
C GLN A 50 -13.18 13.29 0.41
N ASN A 51 -13.75 12.07 0.40
CA ASN A 51 -14.53 11.59 1.53
C ASN A 51 -13.60 11.33 2.72
N LYS A 52 -13.76 12.14 3.78
CA LYS A 52 -12.90 12.12 4.97
C LYS A 52 -12.83 10.74 5.64
N ILE A 53 -13.97 10.05 5.72
CA ILE A 53 -14.07 8.74 6.36
C ILE A 53 -13.28 7.72 5.54
N ILE A 54 -13.53 7.66 4.23
CA ILE A 54 -12.86 6.70 3.35
C ILE A 54 -11.35 6.99 3.29
N ALA A 55 -10.93 8.26 3.30
CA ALA A 55 -9.52 8.62 3.33
C ALA A 55 -8.82 8.19 4.63
N HIS A 56 -9.49 8.28 5.79
CA HIS A 56 -8.96 7.76 7.07
C HIS A 56 -8.87 6.24 7.08
N VAL A 57 -9.88 5.56 6.53
CA VAL A 57 -9.81 4.09 6.36
C VAL A 57 -8.65 3.72 5.45
N ALA A 58 -8.51 4.35 4.29
CA ALA A 58 -7.44 4.04 3.34
C ALA A 58 -6.04 4.26 3.92
N VAL A 59 -5.81 5.36 4.65
CA VAL A 59 -4.50 5.61 5.28
C VAL A 59 -4.22 4.59 6.39
N LEU A 60 -5.23 4.18 7.17
CA LEU A 60 -5.06 3.18 8.22
C LEU A 60 -4.67 1.82 7.62
N PHE A 61 -5.38 1.36 6.59
CA PHE A 61 -5.03 0.14 5.88
C PHE A 61 -3.64 0.21 5.24
N THR A 62 -3.26 1.37 4.69
CA THR A 62 -1.92 1.61 4.14
C THR A 62 -0.84 1.52 5.22
N LEU A 63 -1.11 2.04 6.42
CA LEU A 63 -0.19 1.93 7.55
C LEU A 63 -0.02 0.48 8.01
N ILE A 64 -1.12 -0.25 8.15
CA ILE A 64 -1.11 -1.65 8.57
C ILE A 64 -0.31 -2.51 7.59
N ILE A 65 -0.55 -2.37 6.28
CA ILE A 65 0.20 -3.17 5.30
C ILE A 65 1.68 -2.78 5.24
N LEU A 66 2.00 -1.50 5.40
CA LEU A 66 3.40 -1.05 5.44
C LEU A 66 4.14 -1.66 6.64
N LEU A 67 3.53 -1.63 7.84
CA LEU A 67 4.10 -2.24 9.03
C LEU A 67 4.21 -3.76 8.89
N ALA A 68 3.21 -4.42 8.29
CA ALA A 68 3.27 -5.86 8.03
C ALA A 68 4.38 -6.23 7.03
N LEU A 69 4.56 -5.43 5.98
CA LEU A 69 5.61 -5.63 4.99
C LEU A 69 7.01 -5.45 5.61
N VAL A 70 7.21 -4.38 6.38
CA VAL A 70 8.50 -4.08 7.02
C VAL A 70 8.81 -5.01 8.19
N GLY A 71 7.82 -5.31 9.04
CA GLY A 71 8.04 -6.07 10.28
C GLY A 71 8.09 -7.57 10.07
N MET A 72 7.29 -8.12 9.14
CA MET A 72 7.19 -9.58 8.95
C MET A 72 7.79 -10.07 7.63
N ARG A 73 7.52 -9.37 6.51
CA ARG A 73 7.93 -9.85 5.19
C ARG A 73 9.36 -9.50 4.82
N LEU A 74 9.83 -8.32 5.21
CA LEU A 74 11.17 -7.85 4.87
C LEU A 74 12.28 -8.73 5.48
N PRO A 75 12.28 -9.08 6.79
CA PRO A 75 13.32 -9.94 7.35
C PRO A 75 13.41 -11.29 6.64
N LYS A 76 12.26 -11.95 6.44
CA LYS A 76 12.18 -13.22 5.71
C LYS A 76 12.75 -13.13 4.28
N SER A 77 12.55 -11.99 3.63
CA SER A 77 13.01 -11.78 2.25
C SER A 77 14.49 -11.42 2.17
N ILE A 78 15.04 -10.80 3.22
CA ILE A 78 16.48 -10.56 3.37
C ILE A 78 17.20 -11.91 3.55
N ASP A 79 16.68 -12.77 4.41
CA ASP A 79 17.25 -14.11 4.66
C ASP A 79 17.23 -14.98 3.40
N SER A 80 16.15 -14.95 2.63
CA SER A 80 16.04 -15.72 1.38
C SER A 80 16.77 -15.08 0.19
N GLY A 81 17.02 -13.78 0.24
CA GLY A 81 17.61 -13.00 -0.85
C GLY A 81 16.83 -13.04 -2.18
N GLY A 82 17.49 -12.60 -3.26
CA GLY A 82 17.02 -12.75 -4.64
C GLY A 82 15.81 -11.87 -5.02
N ILE A 83 15.00 -12.38 -5.96
CA ILE A 83 13.89 -11.63 -6.58
C ILE A 83 12.78 -11.34 -5.55
N GLY A 84 12.59 -12.21 -4.56
CA GLY A 84 11.61 -12.01 -3.48
C GLY A 84 11.86 -10.73 -2.66
N LEU A 85 13.14 -10.43 -2.39
CA LEU A 85 13.54 -9.19 -1.70
C LEU A 85 13.17 -7.95 -2.52
N VAL A 86 13.49 -7.95 -3.81
CA VAL A 86 13.19 -6.83 -4.71
C VAL A 86 11.68 -6.55 -4.74
N ARG A 87 10.86 -7.60 -4.82
CA ARG A 87 9.39 -7.46 -4.79
C ARG A 87 8.89 -6.80 -3.50
N VAL A 88 9.42 -7.22 -2.35
CA VAL A 88 9.04 -6.65 -1.06
C VAL A 88 9.48 -5.20 -0.94
N LEU A 89 10.69 -4.87 -1.39
CA LEU A 89 11.17 -3.48 -1.41
C LEU A 89 10.28 -2.60 -2.28
N VAL A 90 9.87 -3.05 -3.47
CA VAL A 90 8.96 -2.29 -4.34
C VAL A 90 7.61 -2.04 -3.65
N MET A 91 7.02 -3.06 -3.03
CA MET A 91 5.76 -2.91 -2.29
C MET A 91 5.88 -1.95 -1.09
N ILE A 92 7.00 -1.97 -0.38
CA ILE A 92 7.29 -1.05 0.72
C ILE A 92 7.43 0.38 0.19
N SER A 93 8.20 0.58 -0.88
CA SER A 93 8.40 1.90 -1.49
C SER A 93 7.09 2.52 -1.95
N THR A 94 6.21 1.76 -2.64
CA THR A 94 4.92 2.29 -3.06
C THR A 94 3.98 2.58 -1.89
N SER A 95 4.01 1.75 -0.85
CA SER A 95 3.20 1.95 0.36
C SER A 95 3.66 3.17 1.15
N ALA A 96 4.98 3.37 1.29
CA ALA A 96 5.56 4.55 1.91
C ALA A 96 5.23 5.83 1.12
N LEU A 97 5.32 5.78 -0.22
CA LEU A 97 4.92 6.89 -1.08
C LEU A 97 3.43 7.24 -0.89
N ALA A 98 2.55 6.24 -0.87
CA ALA A 98 1.13 6.45 -0.63
C ALA A 98 0.87 7.11 0.74
N MET A 99 1.56 6.64 1.78
CA MET A 99 1.48 7.22 3.12
C MET A 99 1.86 8.71 3.14
N ILE A 100 2.98 9.08 2.51
CA ILE A 100 3.43 10.48 2.42
C ILE A 100 2.37 11.35 1.73
N TYR A 101 1.76 10.86 0.65
CA TYR A 101 0.73 11.62 -0.07
C TYR A 101 -0.59 11.70 0.69
N PHE A 102 -0.97 10.69 1.49
CA PHE A 102 -2.11 10.80 2.41
C PHE A 102 -1.89 11.88 3.45
N VAL A 103 -0.72 11.89 4.12
CA VAL A 103 -0.38 12.93 5.11
C VAL A 103 -0.39 14.32 4.46
N LYS A 104 0.22 14.48 3.29
CA LYS A 104 0.18 15.74 2.53
C LYS A 104 -1.26 16.19 2.23
N SER A 105 -2.12 15.27 1.80
CA SER A 105 -3.53 15.57 1.51
C SER A 105 -4.29 16.04 2.75
N PHE A 106 -4.00 15.51 3.93
CA PHE A 106 -4.64 15.96 5.18
C PHE A 106 -4.14 17.34 5.61
N ILE A 107 -2.84 17.62 5.46
CA ILE A 107 -2.28 18.94 5.74
C ILE A 107 -2.90 20.00 4.83
N GLU A 108 -3.02 19.71 3.53
CA GLU A 108 -3.64 20.61 2.56
C GLU A 108 -5.12 20.88 2.89
N ALA A 109 -5.89 19.85 3.24
CA ALA A 109 -7.28 19.99 3.66
C ALA A 109 -7.44 20.83 4.95
N ARG A 110 -6.44 20.79 5.85
CA ARG A 110 -6.41 21.66 7.04
C ARG A 110 -6.08 23.10 6.68
N ARG A 111 -5.13 23.33 5.77
CA ARG A 111 -4.71 24.66 5.33
C ARG A 111 -5.81 25.40 4.57
N ASN A 112 -6.58 24.70 3.74
CA ASN A 112 -7.69 25.29 2.98
C ASN A 112 -8.95 25.59 3.83
N LYS A 113 -8.93 25.24 5.11
CA LYS A 113 -9.97 25.57 6.11
C LYS A 113 -9.59 26.77 6.98
N SER A 114 -8.38 27.30 6.83
CA SER A 114 -7.90 28.53 7.48
C SER A 114 -7.95 29.68 6.49
#